data_AF-A0A2D0HC04-F1
#
_entry.id   AF-A0A2D0HC04-F1
#
_cell.length_a   1.000
_cell.length_b   1.000
_cell.length_c   1.000
_cell.angle_alpha   90.00
_cell.angle_beta   90.00
_cell.angle_gamma   90.00
#
_symmetry.space_group_name_H-M   'P 1'
#
loop_
_entity.id
_entity.type
_entity.pdbx_description
1 polymer ?
#
loop_
_entity_poly.entity_id
_entity_poly.type
_entity_poly.pdbx_seq_one_letter_code
_entity_poly.pdbx_strand_id
1 'polypeptide(L)' 'MHIEFLVEEPSTEVALNFIVPKIIGNTHTLKIHNFQNKDRLLKRLPERMKAYANFVHDDWRIVILEMKIDVIVKN' A
#
# COMPACT_ATOMS: atom_id res chain seq x y z
N MET A 1 -15.44 0.22 -6.04
CA MET A 1 -14.39 0.12 -5.00
C MET A 1 -13.22 1.06 -5.28
N HIS A 2 -12.66 1.63 -4.21
CA HIS A 2 -11.41 2.40 -4.22
C HIS A 2 -10.34 1.67 -3.39
N ILE A 3 -9.10 1.59 -3.87
CA ILE A 3 -8.01 0.92 -3.16
C ILE A 3 -6.88 1.90 -2.85
N GLU A 4 -6.56 2.06 -1.57
CA GLU A 4 -5.40 2.81 -1.07
C GLU A 4 -4.28 1.83 -0.73
N PHE A 5 -3.15 1.89 -1.44
CA PHE A 5 -1.95 1.12 -1.14
C PHE A 5 -0.97 1.96 -0.34
N LEU A 6 -0.59 1.51 0.85
CA LEU A 6 0.47 2.10 1.65
C LEU A 6 1.72 1.21 1.51
N VAL A 7 2.72 1.70 0.79
CA VAL A 7 3.87 0.88 0.37
C VAL A 7 5.19 1.41 0.91
N GLU A 8 6.08 0.51 1.26
CA GLU A 8 7.39 0.86 1.80
C GLU A 8 8.34 1.45 0.75
N GLU A 9 8.45 0.81 -0.41
CA GLU A 9 9.57 1.02 -1.34
C GLU A 9 9.13 1.37 -2.77
N PRO A 10 9.95 2.13 -3.53
CA PRO A 10 9.65 2.51 -4.93
C PRO A 10 9.40 1.36 -5.90
N SER A 11 10.11 0.24 -5.76
CA SER A 11 9.90 -0.97 -6.55
C SER A 11 8.46 -1.50 -6.43
N THR A 12 7.92 -1.50 -5.22
CA THR A 12 6.54 -1.95 -4.96
C THR A 12 5.52 -1.00 -5.62
N GLU A 13 5.72 0.31 -5.51
CA GLU A 13 4.87 1.29 -6.19
C GLU A 13 4.87 1.08 -7.71
N VAL A 14 6.04 0.92 -8.33
CA VAL A 14 6.17 0.66 -9.77
C VAL A 14 5.44 -0.63 -10.14
N ALA A 15 5.65 -1.73 -9.41
CA ALA A 15 5.00 -3.00 -9.70
C ALA A 15 3.47 -2.91 -9.63
N LEU A 16 2.93 -2.27 -8.60
CA LEU A 16 1.49 -2.12 -8.40
C LEU A 16 0.83 -1.27 -9.50
N ASN A 17 1.49 -0.20 -9.95
CA ASN A 17 1.00 0.62 -11.06
C ASN A 17 0.78 -0.19 -12.34
N PHE A 18 1.54 -1.26 -12.57
CA PHE A 18 1.39 -2.12 -13.76
C PHE A 18 0.49 -3.33 -13.54
N ILE A 19 0.50 -3.92 -12.34
CA ILE A 19 -0.17 -5.19 -12.05
C ILE A 19 -1.62 -4.95 -11.64
N VAL A 20 -1.87 -4.01 -10.73
CA VAL A 20 -3.20 -3.83 -10.11
C VAL A 20 -4.28 -3.50 -11.14
N PRO A 21 -4.09 -2.58 -12.11
CA PRO A 21 -5.12 -2.28 -13.11
C PRO A 21 -5.56 -3.50 -13.92
N LYS A 22 -4.65 -4.46 -14.15
CA LYS A 22 -4.95 -5.70 -14.89
C LYS A 22 -5.77 -6.69 -14.07
N ILE A 23 -5.69 -6.61 -12.74
CA ILE A 23 -6.43 -7.49 -11.82
C ILE A 23 -7.83 -6.93 -11.56
N ILE A 24 -7.94 -5.64 -11.28
CA ILE A 24 -9.22 -5.03 -10.86
C ILE A 24 -10.04 -4.45 -12.02
N GLY A 25 -9.44 -4.32 -13.21
CA GLY A 25 -10.09 -3.72 -14.38
C GLY A 25 -10.29 -2.20 -14.28
N ASN A 26 -11.06 -1.63 -15.20
CA ASN A 26 -11.13 -0.18 -15.42
C ASN A 26 -12.25 0.54 -14.64
N THR A 27 -13.09 -0.18 -13.89
CA THR A 27 -14.21 0.37 -13.13
C THR A 27 -13.85 0.74 -11.69
N HIS A 28 -12.63 0.40 -11.27
CA HIS A 28 -12.13 0.62 -9.91
C HIS A 28 -11.03 1.69 -9.94
N THR A 29 -10.87 2.39 -8.82
CA THR A 29 -9.81 3.39 -8.67
C THR A 29 -8.78 2.90 -7.66
N LEU A 30 -7.53 3.31 -7.87
CA LEU A 30 -6.43 3.00 -6.96
C LEU A 30 -5.61 4.26 -6.69
N LYS A 31 -5.00 4.31 -5.50
CA LYS A 31 -4.01 5.30 -5.12
C LYS A 31 -2.88 4.63 -4.37
N ILE A 32 -1.65 5.02 -4.67
CA ILE A 32 -0.45 4.46 -4.04
C ILE A 32 0.24 5.56 -3.26
N HIS A 33 0.57 5.25 -2.01
CA HIS A 33 1.30 6.09 -1.09
C HIS A 33 2.62 5.42 -0.75
N ASN A 34 3.69 5.90 -1.38
CA ASN A 34 5.04 5.44 -1.09
C ASN A 34 5.65 6.18 0.10
N PHE A 35 6.13 5.42 1.08
CA PHE A 35 6.72 5.94 2.30
C PHE A 35 8.24 5.97 2.29
N GLN A 36 8.89 5.46 1.24
CA GLN A 36 10.34 5.39 0.99
C GLN A 36 11.10 4.40 1.88
N ASN A 37 10.65 4.16 3.11
CA ASN A 37 11.19 3.15 4.01
C ASN A 37 10.18 2.74 5.09
N LYS A 38 10.45 1.61 5.75
CA LYS A 38 9.62 1.03 6.80
C LYS A 38 9.38 1.98 7.96
N ASP A 39 10.42 2.65 8.44
CA ASP A 39 10.33 3.54 9.60
C ASP A 39 9.34 4.68 9.35
N ARG A 40 9.39 5.28 8.16
CA ARG A 40 8.47 6.34 7.75
C ARG A 40 7.05 5.82 7.54
N LEU A 41 6.88 4.61 7.00
CA LEU A 41 5.59 3.93 6.90
C LEU A 41 4.98 3.75 8.30
N LEU A 42 5.69 3.06 9.19
CA LEU A 42 5.23 2.76 10.55
C LEU A 42 4.95 4.02 11.37
N LYS A 43 5.81 5.06 11.25
CA LYS A 43 5.62 6.34 11.96
C LYS A 43 4.35 7.07 11.51
N ARG A 44 3.99 6.99 10.22
CA ARG A 44 2.84 7.72 9.63
C ARG A 44 1.56 6.91 9.60
N LEU A 45 1.64 5.59 9.74
CA LEU A 45 0.50 4.70 9.65
C LEU A 45 -0.59 5.05 10.69
N PRO A 46 -0.30 5.27 12.00
CA PRO A 46 -1.33 5.62 12.97
C PRO A 46 -2.09 6.91 12.65
N GLU A 47 -1.38 7.94 12.17
CA GLU A 47 -1.96 9.22 11.75
C GLU A 47 -2.93 9.00 10.57
N ARG A 48 -2.52 8.22 9.56
CA ARG A 48 -3.36 7.88 8.42
C ARG A 48 -4.57 7.04 8.78
N MET A 49 -4.43 6.03 9.66
CA MET A 49 -5.55 5.19 10.07
C MET A 49 -6.62 6.00 10.82
N LYS A 50 -6.21 6.98 11.64
CA LYS A 50 -7.16 7.93 12.25
C LYS A 50 -7.88 8.78 11.22
N ALA A 51 -7.17 9.25 10.18
CA ALA A 51 -7.80 9.98 9.09
C ALA A 51 -8.81 9.10 8.32
N TYR A 52 -8.44 7.86 7.96
CA TYR A 52 -9.35 6.95 7.28
C TYR A 52 -10.60 6.65 8.11
N ALA A 53 -10.47 6.43 9.42
CA ALA A 53 -11.63 6.22 10.29
C ALA A 53 -12.68 7.35 10.22
N ASN A 54 -12.28 8.58 9.86
CA ASN A 54 -13.18 9.73 9.73
C ASN A 54 -13.78 9.89 8.33
N PHE A 55 -13.19 9.31 7.28
CA PHE A 55 -13.50 9.67 5.88
C PHE A 55 -13.70 8.46 4.95
N VAL A 56 -13.43 7.24 5.39
CA VAL A 56 -13.52 6.07 4.52
C VAL A 56 -14.98 5.66 4.30
N HIS A 57 -15.33 5.36 3.05
CA HIS A 57 -16.63 4.78 2.70
C HIS A 57 -16.55 3.24 2.69
N ASP A 58 -17.69 2.55 2.81
CA ASP A 58 -17.75 1.08 2.89
C ASP A 58 -17.09 0.33 1.71
N ASP A 59 -17.01 0.98 0.55
CA ASP A 59 -16.45 0.41 -0.68
C ASP A 59 -14.94 0.73 -0.88
N TRP A 60 -14.27 1.19 0.18
CA TRP A 60 -12.81 1.40 0.18
C TRP A 60 -12.08 0.18 0.74
N ARG A 61 -10.88 -0.08 0.21
CA ARG A 61 -9.96 -1.10 0.71
C ARG A 61 -8.61 -0.44 0.95
N ILE A 62 -8.05 -0.62 2.13
CA ILE A 62 -6.71 -0.13 2.49
C ILE A 62 -5.79 -1.34 2.56
N VAL A 63 -4.73 -1.34 1.77
CA VAL A 63 -3.76 -2.44 1.67
C VAL A 63 -2.39 -1.89 2.08
N ILE A 64 -1.79 -2.51 3.10
CA ILE A 64 -0.46 -2.14 3.58
C ILE A 64 0.51 -3.22 3.08
N LEU A 65 1.53 -2.80 2.33
CA LEU A 65 2.56 -3.70 1.81
C LEU A 65 3.93 -3.24 2.29
N GLU A 66 4.52 -4.02 3.19
CA GLU A 66 5.93 -3.93 3.57
C GLU A 66 6.66 -5.18 3.06
N MET A 67 7.89 -5.00 2.57
CA MET A 67 8.69 -6.12 2.08
C MET A 67 9.73 -6.48 3.12
N LYS A 68 9.67 -7.71 3.64
CA LYS A 68 10.72 -8.26 4.51
C LYS A 68 11.53 -9.27 3.69
N ILE A 69 12.76 -8.92 3.36
CA ILE A 69 13.73 -9.88 2.80
C ILE A 69 14.49 -10.48 3.98
N ASP A 70 14.13 -11.70 4.39
CA ASP A 70 14.98 -12.51 5.25
C ASP A 70 15.91 -13.34 4.35
N VAL A 71 17.22 -13.02 4.32
CA VAL A 71 18.23 -13.85 3.65
C VAL A 71 18.47 -15.07 4.53
N ILE A 72 17.82 -16.19 4.20
CA ILE A 72 18.12 -17.48 4.83
C ILE A 72 19.45 -17.96 4.24
N VAL A 73 20.55 -17.65 4.93
CA VAL A 73 21.83 -18.34 4.69
C VAL A 73 21.66 -19.77 5.24
N LYS A 74 21.45 -20.73 4.35
CA LYS A 74 21.63 -22.14 4.69
C LYS A 74 23.13 -22.40 4.79
N ASN A 75 23.60 -22.67 6.01
CA ASN A 75 24.89 -23.31 6.25
C ASN A 75 24.87 -24.74 5.71
#